data_AF-A0AAN7V692-F1
#
_entry.id   AF-A0AAN7V692-F1
#
_cell.length_a   1.000
_cell.length_b   1.000
_cell.length_c   1.000
_cell.angle_alpha   90.00
_cell.angle_beta   90.00
_cell.angle_gamma   90.00
#
_symmetry.space_group_name_H-M   'P 1'
#
loop_
_entity.id
_entity.type
_entity.pdbx_description
1 polymer ?
#
loop_
_entity_poly.entity_id
_entity_poly.type
_entity_poly.pdbx_seq_one_letter_code
_entity_poly.pdbx_strand_id
1 'polypeptide(L)'
;MFKKVLELCKVRGFLNNINNDESVIGPVGALLQQNLKTEWLYNVVINRETNVFLCEGSFGDTYEFARNVCQERSPFGIARVIKDTEDTFDFDRYFFGRPLFLHTTMFVIPSFSTQFFHDWQRQRRTWWRKLSACPDRYSFSDLQTNDYGNQLLQIYAEHESGKVLVESLRFNKGLNPLVTRDHLYLKDGRKKVQAHYITSNISLSNMLLNYICDAYDEPDFLDKQRPLLRFHRKLAPYKISFAISATKSETLEELSLLALYLCRQLRDDHVSCLLLPSTIKTTLESQWPHYDELGVPYTVVLNENTLKNGISLLRSRDTTLKEQVHVTKLRTYVEQLFKNY
;
A
#
# COMPACT_ATOMS: atom_id res chain seq x y z
N MET A 1 8.17 9.10 19.34
CA MET A 1 8.36 8.72 17.92
C MET A 1 7.58 9.59 16.94
N PHE A 2 6.28 9.85 17.14
CA PHE A 2 5.41 10.52 16.13
C PHE A 2 5.93 11.85 15.56
N LYS A 3 6.47 12.76 16.40
CA LYS A 3 7.05 14.04 15.91
C LYS A 3 8.20 13.84 14.92
N LYS A 4 9.08 12.86 15.17
CA LYS A 4 10.21 12.55 14.28
C LYS A 4 9.72 12.01 12.94
N VAL A 5 8.68 11.17 12.95
CA VAL A 5 8.04 10.65 11.72
C VAL A 5 7.50 11.80 10.88
N LEU A 6 6.80 12.76 11.49
CA LEU A 6 6.28 13.93 10.79
C LEU A 6 7.40 14.80 10.19
N GLU A 7 8.48 15.01 10.95
CA GLU A 7 9.65 15.74 10.46
C GLU A 7 10.29 15.03 9.25
N LEU A 8 10.48 13.70 9.34
CA LEU A 8 10.96 12.87 8.24
C LEU A 8 10.06 12.99 7.01
N CYS A 9 8.74 12.91 7.22
CA CYS A 9 7.76 13.07 6.16
C CYS A 9 7.85 14.41 5.44
N LYS A 10 8.10 15.49 6.19
CA LYS A 10 8.29 16.83 5.64
C LYS A 10 9.57 16.91 4.81
N VAL A 11 10.69 16.45 5.36
CA VAL A 11 12.02 16.51 4.73
C VAL A 11 12.07 15.64 3.48
N ARG A 12 11.41 14.48 3.49
CA ARG A 12 11.44 13.51 2.39
C ARG A 12 10.24 13.60 1.44
N GLY A 13 9.38 14.59 1.61
CA GLY A 13 8.27 14.86 0.69
C GLY A 13 7.16 13.81 0.72
N PHE A 14 7.00 13.09 1.84
CA PHE A 14 5.78 12.31 2.07
C PHE A 14 4.59 13.23 2.35
N LEU A 15 4.82 14.31 3.10
CA LEU A 15 3.83 15.32 3.47
C LEU A 15 4.36 16.73 3.21
N ASN A 16 3.48 17.64 2.82
CA ASN A 16 3.74 19.07 2.62
C ASN A 16 2.97 19.89 3.66
N ASN A 17 3.46 21.09 3.98
CA ASN A 17 2.80 22.11 4.81
C ASN A 17 2.29 21.65 6.19
N ILE A 18 3.16 21.08 7.03
CA ILE A 18 2.80 20.61 8.40
C ILE A 18 2.69 21.77 9.41
N ASN A 19 2.14 22.93 9.04
CA ASN A 19 1.92 24.04 9.98
C ASN A 19 0.40 24.19 10.20
N ASN A 20 -0.03 24.14 11.47
CA ASN A 20 -1.42 24.33 11.93
C ASN A 20 -2.45 23.34 11.36
N ASP A 21 -2.34 22.05 11.70
CA ASP A 21 -3.28 20.98 11.34
C ASP A 21 -3.43 20.67 9.83
N GLU A 22 -2.87 21.49 8.92
CA GLU A 22 -3.12 21.39 7.47
C GLU A 22 -2.13 20.56 6.65
N SER A 23 -1.94 19.27 6.99
CA SER A 23 -1.04 18.41 6.22
C SER A 23 -1.63 18.00 4.86
N VAL A 24 -0.88 18.24 3.78
CA VAL A 24 -1.19 17.78 2.42
C VAL A 24 -0.23 16.67 2.01
N ILE A 25 -0.68 15.71 1.20
CA ILE A 25 0.17 14.62 0.71
C ILE A 25 1.22 15.17 -0.27
N GLY A 26 2.50 14.90 0.00
CA GLY A 26 3.63 15.28 -0.86
C GLY A 26 3.86 14.29 -2.00
N PRO A 27 4.83 14.56 -2.90
CA PRO A 27 5.05 13.74 -4.10
C PRO A 27 5.41 12.28 -3.80
N VAL A 28 6.23 12.02 -2.77
CA VAL A 28 6.60 10.66 -2.36
C VAL A 28 5.42 9.98 -1.67
N GLY A 29 4.65 10.73 -0.89
CA GLY A 29 3.43 10.24 -0.23
C GLY A 29 2.35 9.86 -1.24
N ALA A 30 2.21 10.63 -2.34
CA ALA A 30 1.28 10.32 -3.42
C ALA A 30 1.65 9.01 -4.12
N LEU A 31 2.94 8.77 -4.34
CA LEU A 31 3.42 7.50 -4.90
C LEU A 31 3.19 6.32 -3.95
N LEU A 32 3.43 6.50 -2.65
CA LEU A 32 3.09 5.49 -1.63
C LEU A 32 1.59 5.19 -1.60
N GLN A 33 0.77 6.23 -1.63
CA GLN A 33 -0.69 6.12 -1.64
C GLN A 33 -1.18 5.36 -2.87
N GLN A 34 -0.59 5.62 -4.04
CA GLN A 34 -0.90 4.90 -5.27
C GLN A 34 -0.49 3.42 -5.19
N ASN A 35 0.67 3.10 -4.60
CA ASN A 35 1.09 1.71 -4.38
C ASN A 35 0.13 0.98 -3.43
N LEU A 36 -0.29 1.63 -2.34
CA LEU A 36 -1.25 1.10 -1.39
C LEU A 36 -2.61 0.82 -2.04
N LYS A 37 -3.11 1.75 -2.85
CA LYS A 37 -4.34 1.57 -3.64
C LYS A 37 -4.22 0.41 -4.61
N THR A 38 -3.09 0.29 -5.31
CA THR A 38 -2.81 -0.80 -6.25
C THR A 38 -2.77 -2.15 -5.56
N GLU A 39 -2.10 -2.26 -4.41
CA GLU A 39 -2.05 -3.49 -3.62
C GLU A 39 -3.43 -3.88 -3.05
N TRP A 40 -4.23 -2.90 -2.62
CA TRP A 40 -5.61 -3.16 -2.22
C TRP A 40 -6.45 -3.69 -3.39
N LEU A 41 -6.38 -3.05 -4.57
CA LEU A 41 -7.07 -3.53 -5.78
C LEU A 41 -6.63 -4.94 -6.15
N TYR A 42 -5.32 -5.21 -6.10
CA TYR A 42 -4.80 -6.54 -6.34
C TYR A 42 -5.37 -7.57 -5.37
N ASN A 43 -5.41 -7.28 -4.07
CA ASN A 43 -5.92 -8.23 -3.07
C ASN A 43 -7.45 -8.42 -3.11
N VAL A 44 -8.20 -7.36 -3.39
CA VAL A 44 -9.65 -7.38 -3.30
C VAL A 44 -10.31 -7.80 -4.61
N VAL A 45 -9.69 -7.47 -5.74
CA VAL A 45 -10.28 -7.61 -7.08
C VAL A 45 -9.57 -8.69 -7.89
N ILE A 46 -8.23 -8.67 -7.97
CA ILE A 46 -7.47 -9.49 -8.92
C ILE A 46 -7.14 -10.87 -8.35
N ASN A 47 -6.54 -10.92 -7.17
CA ASN A 47 -6.05 -12.14 -6.53
C ASN A 47 -7.08 -12.65 -5.52
N ARG A 48 -8.23 -13.08 -6.04
CA ARG A 48 -9.34 -13.57 -5.24
C ARG A 48 -10.11 -14.66 -5.96
N GLU A 49 -10.64 -15.61 -5.19
CA GLU A 49 -11.48 -16.69 -5.71
C GLU A 49 -12.87 -16.19 -6.14
N THR A 50 -13.38 -15.16 -5.46
CA THR A 50 -14.69 -14.57 -5.76
C THR A 50 -14.56 -13.41 -6.74
N ASN A 51 -15.46 -13.36 -7.72
CA ASN A 51 -15.53 -12.26 -8.67
C ASN A 51 -15.87 -10.94 -7.96
N VAL A 52 -15.04 -9.93 -8.15
CA VAL A 52 -15.28 -8.57 -7.68
C VAL A 52 -15.13 -7.62 -8.87
N PHE A 53 -16.11 -6.74 -9.07
CA PHE A 53 -16.16 -5.81 -10.19
C PHE A 53 -15.77 -4.40 -9.73
N LEU A 54 -14.91 -3.72 -10.48
CA LEU A 54 -14.53 -2.34 -10.18
C LEU A 54 -15.63 -1.38 -10.67
N CYS A 55 -16.10 -0.49 -9.80
CA CYS A 55 -17.12 0.51 -10.07
C CYS A 55 -16.49 1.90 -10.15
N GLU A 56 -16.49 2.48 -11.35
CA GLU A 56 -16.04 3.86 -11.61
C GLU A 56 -17.22 4.84 -11.79
N GLY A 57 -18.45 4.33 -11.94
CA GLY A 57 -19.66 5.11 -12.21
C GLY A 57 -20.81 4.81 -11.23
N SER A 58 -22.00 4.58 -11.77
CA SER A 58 -23.19 4.21 -10.99
C SER A 58 -23.01 2.85 -10.32
N PHE A 59 -23.26 2.80 -9.01
CA PHE A 59 -23.24 1.56 -8.25
C PHE A 59 -24.35 0.60 -8.71
N GLY A 60 -25.54 1.12 -9.01
CA GLY A 60 -26.69 0.33 -9.46
C GLY A 60 -26.40 -0.39 -10.77
N ASP A 61 -25.92 0.34 -11.77
CA ASP A 61 -25.60 -0.20 -13.10
C ASP A 61 -24.50 -1.27 -13.02
N THR A 62 -23.46 -1.01 -12.20
CA THR A 62 -22.37 -1.97 -11.99
C THR A 62 -22.89 -3.22 -11.26
N TYR A 63 -23.81 -3.05 -10.31
CA TYR A 63 -24.44 -4.17 -9.61
C TYR A 63 -25.28 -5.02 -10.55
N GLU A 64 -26.11 -4.41 -11.39
CA GLU A 64 -26.92 -5.12 -12.37
C GLU A 64 -26.05 -5.89 -13.36
N PHE A 65 -24.99 -5.26 -13.86
CA PHE A 65 -24.00 -5.92 -14.71
C PHE A 65 -23.37 -7.13 -14.02
N ALA A 66 -22.82 -6.94 -12.80
CA ALA A 66 -22.20 -8.01 -12.02
C ALA A 66 -23.16 -9.16 -11.74
N ARG A 67 -24.39 -8.83 -11.32
CA ARG A 67 -25.47 -9.78 -11.05
C ARG A 67 -25.83 -10.60 -12.29
N ASN A 68 -25.91 -9.96 -13.46
CA ASN A 68 -26.23 -10.63 -14.72
C ASN A 68 -25.09 -11.55 -15.19
N VAL A 69 -23.84 -11.08 -15.14
CA VAL A 69 -22.65 -11.89 -15.49
C VAL A 69 -22.51 -13.09 -14.56
N CYS A 70 -22.74 -12.90 -13.26
CA CYS A 70 -22.74 -13.99 -12.27
C CYS A 70 -24.04 -14.82 -12.29
N GLN A 71 -24.97 -14.57 -13.22
CA GLN A 71 -26.24 -15.29 -13.37
C GLN A 71 -27.06 -15.39 -12.09
N GLU A 72 -27.05 -14.31 -11.29
CA GLU A 72 -27.68 -14.19 -9.98
C GLU A 72 -27.12 -15.15 -8.91
N ARG A 73 -25.94 -15.75 -9.12
CA ARG A 73 -25.29 -16.63 -8.14
C ARG A 73 -24.31 -15.84 -7.28
N SER A 74 -24.32 -16.11 -5.98
CA SER A 74 -23.37 -15.55 -5.01
C SER A 74 -22.21 -16.52 -4.73
N PRO A 75 -21.06 -16.06 -4.20
CA PRO A 75 -20.72 -14.67 -3.89
C PRO A 75 -20.20 -13.90 -5.11
N PHE A 76 -20.49 -12.59 -5.15
CA PHE A 76 -19.79 -11.63 -6.01
C PHE A 76 -19.71 -10.29 -5.30
N GLY A 77 -18.82 -9.41 -5.74
CA GLY A 77 -18.60 -8.13 -5.10
C GLY A 77 -18.42 -6.96 -6.04
N ILE A 78 -18.40 -5.77 -5.45
CA ILE A 78 -18.11 -4.51 -6.11
C ILE A 78 -17.09 -3.76 -5.27
N ALA A 79 -16.00 -3.33 -5.90
CA ALA A 79 -14.99 -2.46 -5.31
C ALA A 79 -15.10 -1.06 -5.92
N ARG A 80 -14.94 -0.02 -5.12
CA ARG A 80 -14.95 1.37 -5.58
C ARG A 80 -14.06 2.25 -4.73
N VAL A 81 -13.59 3.35 -5.32
CA VAL A 81 -12.90 4.42 -4.60
C VAL A 81 -13.89 5.57 -4.45
N ILE A 82 -14.31 5.85 -3.22
CA ILE A 82 -15.29 6.89 -2.92
C ILE A 82 -14.55 8.17 -2.57
N LYS A 83 -14.95 9.28 -3.20
CA LYS A 83 -14.63 10.63 -2.72
C LYS A 83 -15.73 11.00 -1.73
N ASP A 84 -15.40 11.01 -0.45
CA ASP A 84 -16.38 11.35 0.58
C ASP A 84 -16.62 12.86 0.58
N THR A 85 -17.88 13.23 0.41
CA THR A 85 -18.36 14.62 0.39
C THR A 85 -19.28 14.94 1.56
N GLU A 86 -19.68 13.93 2.34
CA GLU A 86 -20.76 14.02 3.33
C GLU A 86 -20.40 13.36 4.68
N ASP A 87 -19.11 13.19 4.95
CA ASP A 87 -18.59 12.60 6.20
C ASP A 87 -19.22 11.23 6.50
N THR A 88 -19.43 10.42 5.46
CA THR A 88 -20.26 9.20 5.54
C THR A 88 -19.60 8.10 6.38
N PHE A 89 -18.31 8.21 6.68
CA PHE A 89 -17.54 7.20 7.39
C PHE A 89 -16.91 7.74 8.67
N ASP A 90 -17.06 6.99 9.75
CA ASP A 90 -16.53 7.28 11.09
C ASP A 90 -15.00 7.07 11.19
N PHE A 91 -14.21 7.80 10.39
CA PHE A 91 -12.75 7.77 10.45
C PHE A 91 -12.18 9.13 10.85
N ASP A 92 -11.17 9.11 11.71
CA ASP A 92 -10.39 10.29 12.06
C ASP A 92 -9.76 10.90 10.80
N ARG A 93 -9.77 12.23 10.72
CA ARG A 93 -9.22 12.99 9.60
C ARG A 93 -7.88 13.58 9.98
N TYR A 94 -6.82 13.11 9.31
CA TYR A 94 -5.45 13.58 9.54
C TYR A 94 -4.90 14.50 8.45
N PHE A 95 -5.60 14.63 7.32
CA PHE A 95 -5.12 15.37 6.15
C PHE A 95 -6.21 16.25 5.57
N PHE A 96 -5.78 17.35 4.95
CA PHE A 96 -6.66 18.27 4.25
C PHE A 96 -6.96 17.79 2.83
N GLY A 97 -8.17 18.10 2.37
CA GLY A 97 -8.69 17.67 1.07
C GLY A 97 -9.82 16.65 1.19
N ARG A 98 -10.39 16.24 0.05
CA ARG A 98 -11.50 15.28 0.02
C ARG A 98 -10.99 13.88 0.37
N PRO A 99 -11.45 13.27 1.48
CA PRO A 99 -10.96 11.96 1.86
C PRO A 99 -11.38 10.92 0.82
N LEU A 100 -10.42 10.07 0.47
CA LEU A 100 -10.63 8.95 -0.43
C LEU A 100 -10.80 7.68 0.40
N PHE A 101 -11.89 6.97 0.15
CA PHE A 101 -12.18 5.70 0.81
C PHE A 101 -12.11 4.56 -0.19
N LEU A 102 -11.41 3.51 0.19
CA LEU A 102 -11.44 2.25 -0.53
C LEU A 102 -12.61 1.45 0.06
N HIS A 103 -13.62 1.20 -0.78
CA HIS A 103 -14.86 0.57 -0.37
C HIS A 103 -15.08 -0.72 -1.15
N THR A 104 -15.44 -1.79 -0.45
CA THR A 104 -15.89 -3.03 -1.07
C THR A 104 -17.25 -3.42 -0.53
N THR A 105 -18.16 -3.86 -1.39
CA THR A 105 -19.41 -4.53 -1.03
C THR A 105 -19.41 -5.92 -1.62
N MET A 106 -19.54 -6.95 -0.80
CA MET A 106 -19.75 -8.35 -1.22
C MET A 106 -21.21 -8.72 -1.02
N PHE A 107 -21.82 -9.37 -2.00
CA PHE A 107 -23.19 -9.86 -1.95
C PHE A 107 -23.21 -11.38 -1.77
N VAL A 108 -23.96 -11.84 -0.77
CA VAL A 108 -23.97 -13.24 -0.32
C VAL A 108 -25.39 -13.69 0.01
N ILE A 109 -25.70 -14.96 -0.23
CA ILE A 109 -26.95 -15.56 0.23
C ILE A 109 -26.93 -15.80 1.76
N PRO A 110 -28.09 -15.78 2.45
CA PRO A 110 -28.15 -15.92 3.91
C PRO A 110 -27.56 -17.23 4.45
N SER A 111 -27.71 -18.33 3.70
CA SER A 111 -27.21 -19.66 4.09
C SER A 111 -25.68 -19.72 4.18
N PHE A 112 -24.97 -18.84 3.47
CA PHE A 112 -23.50 -18.80 3.42
C PHE A 112 -22.90 -17.53 4.07
N SER A 113 -23.71 -16.54 4.40
CA SER A 113 -23.23 -15.19 4.73
C SER A 113 -22.36 -15.12 5.99
N THR A 114 -22.68 -15.90 7.03
CA THR A 114 -21.92 -15.90 8.29
C THR A 114 -20.52 -16.50 8.12
N GLN A 115 -20.43 -17.63 7.41
CA GLN A 115 -19.15 -18.25 7.08
C GLN A 115 -18.30 -17.30 6.23
N PHE A 116 -18.89 -16.72 5.18
CA PHE A 116 -18.20 -15.77 4.33
C PHE A 116 -17.69 -14.55 5.10
N PHE A 117 -18.47 -14.02 6.04
CA PHE A 117 -18.04 -12.88 6.85
C PHE A 117 -16.85 -13.22 7.76
N HIS A 118 -16.85 -14.39 8.36
CA HIS A 118 -15.72 -14.87 9.16
C HIS A 118 -14.45 -15.04 8.31
N ASP A 119 -14.58 -15.63 7.12
CA ASP A 119 -13.45 -15.80 6.20
C ASP A 119 -12.93 -14.45 5.70
N TRP A 120 -13.84 -13.50 5.43
CA TRP A 120 -13.48 -12.13 5.09
C TRP A 120 -12.67 -11.46 6.21
N GLN A 121 -13.15 -11.53 7.46
CA GLN A 121 -12.41 -11.00 8.61
C GLN A 121 -10.99 -11.57 8.67
N ARG A 122 -10.82 -12.89 8.52
CA ARG A 122 -9.51 -13.54 8.51
C ARG A 122 -8.62 -13.02 7.38
N GLN A 123 -9.14 -12.95 6.16
CA GLN A 123 -8.38 -12.46 5.01
C GLN A 123 -7.89 -11.02 5.22
N ARG A 124 -8.75 -10.13 5.72
CA ARG A 124 -8.39 -8.73 5.97
C ARG A 124 -7.38 -8.58 7.11
N ARG A 125 -7.51 -9.38 8.17
CA ARG A 125 -6.51 -9.48 9.26
C ARG A 125 -5.13 -9.86 8.72
N THR A 126 -5.07 -10.91 7.90
CA THR A 126 -3.82 -11.36 7.30
C THR A 126 -3.23 -10.32 6.36
N TRP A 127 -4.07 -9.59 5.60
CA TRP A 127 -3.60 -8.57 4.67
C TRP A 127 -2.88 -7.41 5.38
N TRP A 128 -3.47 -6.84 6.44
CA TRP A 128 -2.85 -5.76 7.22
C TRP A 128 -1.53 -6.20 7.85
N ARG A 129 -1.47 -7.43 8.36
CA ARG A 129 -0.26 -7.99 8.98
C ARG A 129 0.84 -8.30 7.97
N LYS A 130 0.48 -8.83 6.79
CA LYS A 130 1.44 -9.27 5.77
C LYS A 130 2.32 -8.13 5.24
N LEU A 131 1.75 -6.93 5.09
CA LEU A 131 2.44 -5.79 4.50
C LEU A 131 3.09 -4.87 5.54
N SER A 132 2.92 -5.18 6.82
CA SER A 132 3.41 -4.39 7.93
C SER A 132 4.81 -4.81 8.37
N ALA A 133 5.59 -3.83 8.80
CA ALA A 133 6.87 -4.06 9.46
C ALA A 133 6.69 -4.51 10.92
N CYS A 134 5.58 -4.16 11.57
CA CYS A 134 5.22 -4.58 12.93
C CYS A 134 3.80 -5.19 12.98
N PRO A 135 3.64 -6.48 12.59
CA PRO A 135 2.32 -7.12 12.49
C PRO A 135 1.50 -7.15 13.79
N ASP A 136 2.16 -7.09 14.94
CA ASP A 136 1.54 -7.16 16.26
C ASP A 136 0.83 -5.85 16.66
N ARG A 137 1.06 -4.75 15.93
CA ARG A 137 0.37 -3.47 16.18
C ARG A 137 -1.14 -3.51 15.89
N TYR A 138 -1.59 -4.46 15.09
CA TYR A 138 -3.00 -4.50 14.68
C TYR A 138 -3.86 -5.24 15.70
N SER A 139 -4.83 -4.52 16.27
CA SER A 139 -5.85 -5.05 17.16
C SER A 139 -7.25 -4.95 16.54
N PHE A 140 -8.19 -5.69 17.13
CA PHE A 140 -9.55 -5.86 16.60
C PHE A 140 -10.55 -5.60 17.71
N SER A 141 -11.65 -4.94 17.38
CA SER A 141 -12.77 -4.85 18.30
C SER A 141 -13.44 -6.21 18.48
N ASP A 142 -14.16 -6.36 19.59
CA ASP A 142 -15.21 -7.36 19.68
C ASP A 142 -16.26 -7.13 18.61
N LEU A 143 -16.96 -8.22 18.25
CA LEU A 143 -18.01 -8.18 17.26
C LEU A 143 -19.27 -7.54 17.86
N GLN A 144 -19.59 -6.33 17.42
CA GLN A 144 -20.79 -5.63 17.85
C GLN A 144 -21.97 -6.08 16.98
N THR A 145 -23.07 -6.52 17.60
CA THR A 145 -24.29 -6.95 16.88
C THR A 145 -25.45 -6.06 17.33
N ASN A 146 -26.21 -5.51 16.38
CA ASN A 146 -27.41 -4.73 16.69
C ASN A 146 -28.68 -5.61 16.69
N ASP A 147 -29.82 -5.04 17.10
CA ASP A 147 -31.11 -5.75 17.20
C ASP A 147 -31.60 -6.34 15.87
N TYR A 148 -31.15 -5.77 14.74
CA TYR A 148 -31.45 -6.26 13.39
C TYR A 148 -30.53 -7.40 12.94
N GLY A 149 -29.56 -7.79 13.78
CA GLY A 149 -28.58 -8.83 13.50
C GLY A 149 -27.48 -8.41 12.51
N ASN A 150 -27.32 -7.10 12.27
CA ASN A 150 -26.15 -6.56 11.57
C ASN A 150 -24.96 -6.57 12.52
N GLN A 151 -23.78 -6.77 11.97
CA GLN A 151 -22.55 -6.90 12.75
C GLN A 151 -21.49 -5.89 12.29
N LEU A 152 -20.72 -5.35 13.24
CA LEU A 152 -19.61 -4.44 13.01
C LEU A 152 -18.36 -4.99 13.68
N LEU A 153 -17.28 -5.03 12.92
CA LEU A 153 -15.93 -5.29 13.40
C LEU A 153 -15.00 -4.18 12.91
N GLN A 154 -14.19 -3.65 13.82
CA GLN A 154 -13.23 -2.60 13.53
C GLN A 154 -11.81 -3.11 13.71
N ILE A 155 -10.93 -2.73 12.78
CA ILE A 155 -9.50 -3.01 12.81
C ILE A 155 -8.79 -1.70 13.20
N TYR A 156 -7.97 -1.78 14.23
CA TYR A 156 -7.19 -0.66 14.74
C TYR A 156 -5.69 -0.91 14.55
N ALA A 157 -4.96 0.17 14.30
CA ALA A 157 -3.51 0.21 14.43
C ALA A 157 -3.14 0.93 15.74
N GLU A 158 -2.28 0.29 16.54
CA GLU A 158 -1.77 0.85 17.79
C GLU A 158 -0.52 1.70 17.53
N HIS A 159 -0.65 3.00 17.78
CA HIS A 159 0.44 3.98 17.73
C HIS A 159 0.72 4.54 19.13
N GLU A 160 1.89 5.14 19.33
CA GLU A 160 2.22 5.82 20.60
C GLU A 160 1.19 6.91 20.98
N SER A 161 0.57 7.54 19.98
CA SER A 161 -0.45 8.59 20.17
C SER A 161 -1.85 8.03 20.47
N GLY A 162 -2.06 6.71 20.37
CA GLY A 162 -3.34 6.06 20.56
C GLY A 162 -3.71 5.09 19.44
N LYS A 163 -4.91 4.51 19.57
CA LYS A 163 -5.47 3.58 18.59
C LYS A 163 -6.11 4.36 17.44
N VAL A 164 -5.77 4.00 16.21
CA VAL A 164 -6.33 4.62 15.00
C VAL A 164 -7.15 3.58 14.24
N LEU A 165 -8.37 3.92 13.85
CA LEU A 165 -9.20 3.06 13.02
C LEU A 165 -8.63 2.99 11.59
N VAL A 166 -8.30 1.79 11.13
CA VAL A 166 -7.73 1.58 9.79
C VAL A 166 -8.70 0.89 8.82
N GLU A 167 -9.60 0.04 9.33
CA GLU A 167 -10.61 -0.62 8.50
C GLU A 167 -11.88 -0.91 9.31
N SER A 168 -13.05 -0.66 8.71
CA SER A 168 -14.34 -1.05 9.26
C SER A 168 -14.98 -2.12 8.38
N LEU A 169 -15.33 -3.25 8.99
CA LEU A 169 -15.99 -4.38 8.37
C LEU A 169 -17.43 -4.47 8.90
N ARG A 170 -18.42 -4.43 8.01
CA ARG A 170 -19.82 -4.56 8.39
C ARG A 170 -20.48 -5.72 7.67
N PHE A 171 -21.22 -6.53 8.41
CA PHE A 171 -22.17 -7.49 7.85
C PHE A 171 -23.57 -6.96 8.04
N ASN A 172 -24.33 -6.87 6.96
CA ASN A 172 -25.67 -6.32 6.95
C ASN A 172 -26.64 -7.38 6.43
N LYS A 173 -27.65 -7.69 7.25
CA LYS A 173 -28.79 -8.50 6.86
C LYS A 173 -29.75 -7.66 6.02
N GLY A 174 -30.36 -8.30 5.03
CA GLY A 174 -31.10 -7.59 4.00
C GLY A 174 -30.15 -6.85 3.05
N LEU A 175 -30.71 -5.95 2.25
CA LEU A 175 -29.99 -5.49 1.07
C LEU A 175 -29.50 -4.04 1.16
N ASN A 176 -28.44 -3.78 0.39
CA ASN A 176 -27.80 -2.49 0.31
C ASN A 176 -28.78 -1.43 -0.23
N PRO A 177 -28.92 -0.26 0.43
CA PRO A 177 -29.84 0.79 0.00
C PRO A 177 -29.54 1.37 -1.39
N LEU A 178 -28.34 1.12 -1.92
CA LEU A 178 -27.89 1.56 -3.25
C LEU A 178 -28.37 0.65 -4.40
N VAL A 179 -29.17 -0.37 -4.12
CA VAL A 179 -29.69 -1.32 -5.11
C VAL A 179 -31.22 -1.27 -5.13
N THR A 180 -31.78 -1.35 -6.34
CA THR A 180 -33.22 -1.33 -6.58
C THR A 180 -33.93 -2.56 -6.01
N ARG A 181 -35.20 -2.39 -5.61
CA ARG A 181 -36.00 -3.43 -4.94
C ARG A 181 -36.30 -4.66 -5.82
N ASP A 182 -36.23 -4.52 -7.13
CA ASP A 182 -36.51 -5.62 -8.06
C ASP A 182 -35.31 -6.57 -8.23
N HIS A 183 -34.11 -6.13 -7.84
CA HIS A 183 -32.87 -6.89 -8.02
C HIS A 183 -32.33 -7.51 -6.73
N LEU A 184 -33.12 -7.46 -5.65
CA LEU A 184 -32.73 -7.86 -4.29
C LEU A 184 -32.42 -9.36 -4.13
N TYR A 185 -32.92 -10.18 -5.05
CA TYR A 185 -32.94 -11.62 -4.90
C TYR A 185 -31.85 -12.29 -5.74
N LEU A 186 -31.12 -13.20 -5.08
CA LEU A 186 -30.11 -14.07 -5.66
C LEU A 186 -30.56 -15.53 -5.61
N LYS A 187 -29.97 -16.37 -6.46
CA LYS A 187 -30.27 -17.81 -6.50
C LYS A 187 -29.55 -18.54 -5.37
N ASP A 188 -30.31 -19.32 -4.61
CA ASP A 188 -29.84 -20.36 -3.71
C ASP A 188 -30.38 -21.71 -4.22
N GLY A 189 -29.56 -22.39 -5.01
CA GLY A 189 -29.98 -23.55 -5.79
C GLY A 189 -31.12 -23.22 -6.77
N ARG A 190 -32.32 -23.75 -6.50
CA ARG A 190 -33.54 -23.50 -7.30
C ARG A 190 -34.39 -22.34 -6.78
N LYS A 191 -34.15 -21.88 -5.54
CA LYS A 191 -34.94 -20.82 -4.90
C LYS A 191 -34.26 -19.47 -5.10
N LYS A 192 -35.06 -18.40 -5.01
CA LYS A 192 -34.56 -17.04 -4.90
C LYS A 192 -34.68 -16.58 -3.45
N VAL A 193 -33.60 -16.03 -2.91
CA VAL A 193 -33.52 -15.54 -1.53
C VAL A 193 -33.03 -14.10 -1.54
N GLN A 194 -33.50 -13.31 -0.57
CA GLN A 194 -33.03 -11.95 -0.41
C GLN A 194 -31.56 -11.98 0.01
N ALA A 195 -30.68 -11.30 -0.73
CA ALA A 195 -29.26 -11.31 -0.42
C ALA A 195 -28.96 -10.50 0.85
N HIS A 196 -27.83 -10.85 1.47
CA HIS A 196 -27.14 -10.05 2.47
C HIS A 196 -25.89 -9.44 1.86
N TYR A 197 -25.31 -8.46 2.53
CA TYR A 197 -24.09 -7.83 2.04
C TYR A 197 -23.09 -7.53 3.14
N ILE A 198 -21.81 -7.60 2.77
CA ILE A 198 -20.68 -7.32 3.64
C ILE A 198 -19.92 -6.15 3.05
N THR A 199 -19.62 -5.15 3.87
CA THR A 199 -18.83 -4.00 3.45
C THR A 199 -17.50 -3.91 4.17
N SER A 200 -16.51 -3.38 3.44
CA SER A 200 -15.19 -3.06 3.93
C SER A 200 -14.88 -1.62 3.57
N ASN A 201 -14.51 -0.81 4.56
CA ASN A 201 -14.18 0.60 4.39
C ASN A 201 -12.78 0.89 4.93
N ILE A 202 -11.95 1.54 4.12
CA ILE A 202 -10.60 1.95 4.50
C ILE A 202 -10.41 3.41 4.09
N SER A 203 -10.02 4.28 5.02
CA SER A 203 -9.52 5.61 4.68
C SER A 203 -8.13 5.47 4.05
N LEU A 204 -7.99 5.87 2.79
CA LEU A 204 -6.73 5.79 2.07
C LEU A 204 -5.65 6.67 2.72
N SER A 205 -6.07 7.78 3.32
CA SER A 205 -5.19 8.69 4.05
C SER A 205 -4.74 8.10 5.39
N ASN A 206 -5.64 7.47 6.15
CA ASN A 206 -5.28 6.83 7.42
C ASN A 206 -4.38 5.62 7.17
N MET A 207 -4.65 4.88 6.10
CA MET A 207 -3.79 3.79 5.65
C MET A 207 -2.37 4.30 5.31
N LEU A 208 -2.25 5.40 4.57
CA LEU A 208 -0.97 6.03 4.26
C LEU A 208 -0.18 6.37 5.53
N LEU A 209 -0.79 7.12 6.45
CA LEU A 209 -0.14 7.51 7.71
C LEU A 209 0.25 6.29 8.54
N ASN A 210 -0.66 5.32 8.67
CA ASN A 210 -0.41 4.10 9.42
C ASN A 210 0.82 3.36 8.89
N TYR A 211 0.93 3.13 7.57
CA TYR A 211 2.08 2.43 7.00
C TYR A 211 3.39 3.21 7.12
N ILE A 212 3.36 4.55 7.10
CA ILE A 212 4.54 5.36 7.39
C ILE A 212 4.98 5.17 8.84
N CYS A 213 4.05 5.29 9.79
CA CYS A 213 4.33 5.11 11.22
C CYS A 213 4.69 3.65 11.58
N ASP A 214 4.24 2.68 10.80
CA ASP A 214 4.56 1.25 10.93
C ASP A 214 5.98 0.95 10.42
N ALA A 215 6.38 1.60 9.33
CA ALA A 215 7.68 1.41 8.71
C ALA A 215 8.82 2.13 9.45
N TYR A 216 8.55 3.17 10.24
CA TYR A 216 9.59 3.95 10.91
C TYR A 216 10.39 3.13 11.91
N ASP A 217 11.71 3.13 11.75
CA ASP A 217 12.66 2.48 12.64
C ASP A 217 13.93 3.33 12.78
N GLU A 218 14.62 3.20 13.92
CA GLU A 218 15.88 3.89 14.22
C GLU A 218 16.92 2.91 14.79
N PRO A 219 17.35 1.88 14.03
CA PRO A 219 18.36 0.96 14.52
C PRO A 219 19.70 1.66 14.76
N ASP A 220 20.46 1.16 15.72
CA ASP A 220 21.84 1.58 15.94
C ASP A 220 22.73 1.13 14.77
N PHE A 221 23.54 2.05 14.26
CA PHE A 221 24.52 1.80 13.21
C PHE A 221 25.75 2.68 13.43
N LEU A 222 26.91 2.07 13.71
CA LEU A 222 28.18 2.77 14.00
C LEU A 222 28.01 3.84 15.11
N ASP A 223 27.43 3.45 16.25
CA ASP A 223 27.17 4.29 17.43
C ASP A 223 26.27 5.51 17.16
N LYS A 224 25.51 5.48 16.05
CA LYS A 224 24.53 6.49 15.69
C LYS A 224 23.19 5.86 15.37
N GLN A 225 22.13 6.60 15.69
CA GLN A 225 20.77 6.25 15.31
C GLN A 225 20.59 6.49 13.80
N ARG A 226 20.14 5.47 13.08
CA ARG A 226 19.89 5.52 11.63
C ARG A 226 18.38 5.54 11.38
N PRO A 227 17.73 6.70 11.23
CA PRO A 227 16.31 6.74 10.87
C PRO A 227 16.10 6.15 9.48
N LEU A 228 15.11 5.27 9.34
CA LEU A 228 14.74 4.66 8.06
C LEU A 228 13.27 4.24 8.02
N LEU A 229 12.76 3.97 6.82
CA LEU A 229 11.41 3.45 6.60
C LEU A 229 11.46 2.02 6.04
N ARG A 230 11.10 1.04 6.87
CA ARG A 230 11.00 -0.39 6.54
C ARG A 230 9.75 -0.77 5.75
N PHE A 231 9.38 0.00 4.74
CA PHE A 231 8.25 -0.37 3.89
C PHE A 231 8.46 -1.77 3.31
N HIS A 232 7.38 -2.57 3.29
CA HIS A 232 7.34 -3.77 2.48
C HIS A 232 7.68 -3.43 1.03
N ARG A 233 8.42 -4.32 0.35
CA ARG A 233 8.95 -4.09 -1.02
C ARG A 233 7.88 -3.66 -2.01
N LYS A 234 6.68 -4.23 -1.89
CA LYS A 234 5.49 -3.88 -2.70
C LYS A 234 4.97 -2.47 -2.46
N LEU A 235 5.11 -1.93 -1.26
CA LEU A 235 4.59 -0.62 -0.88
C LEU A 235 5.59 0.51 -1.12
N ALA A 236 6.89 0.25 -0.97
CA ALA A 236 7.94 1.27 -1.06
C ALA A 236 7.77 2.18 -2.29
N PRO A 237 7.81 3.52 -2.15
CA PRO A 237 7.56 4.44 -3.26
C PRO A 237 8.49 4.20 -4.45
N TYR A 238 9.78 4.09 -4.15
CA TYR A 238 10.82 3.69 -5.09
C TYR A 238 11.35 2.32 -4.67
N LYS A 239 11.56 1.45 -5.65
CA LYS A 239 12.01 0.06 -5.46
C LYS A 239 13.53 -0.03 -5.47
N ILE A 240 14.14 0.74 -6.35
CA ILE A 240 15.59 0.80 -6.57
C ILE A 240 16.05 2.25 -6.50
N SER A 241 17.20 2.48 -5.86
CA SER A 241 17.95 3.73 -6.01
C SER A 241 19.36 3.49 -6.53
N PHE A 242 20.04 4.55 -6.94
CA PHE A 242 21.42 4.49 -7.44
C PHE A 242 22.33 5.39 -6.62
N ALA A 243 23.40 4.82 -6.08
CA ALA A 243 24.47 5.53 -5.41
C ALA A 243 25.74 5.46 -6.25
N ILE A 244 26.38 6.60 -6.45
CA ILE A 244 27.54 6.73 -7.34
C ILE A 244 28.72 7.23 -6.53
N SER A 245 29.91 6.65 -6.74
CA SER A 245 31.15 7.12 -6.12
C SER A 245 32.32 6.97 -7.08
N ALA A 246 32.97 8.09 -7.39
CA ALA A 246 34.21 8.15 -8.17
C ALA A 246 35.09 9.30 -7.69
N THR A 247 36.39 9.19 -7.93
CA THR A 247 37.36 10.25 -7.58
C THR A 247 37.47 11.32 -8.65
N LYS A 248 37.36 10.93 -9.92
CA LYS A 248 37.50 11.82 -11.09
C LYS A 248 36.13 12.27 -11.60
N SER A 249 36.03 13.53 -12.02
CA SER A 249 34.79 14.12 -12.55
C SER A 249 34.29 13.42 -13.82
N GLU A 250 35.20 13.10 -14.74
CA GLU A 250 34.86 12.41 -15.99
C GLU A 250 34.25 11.02 -15.72
N THR A 251 34.87 10.26 -14.81
CA THR A 251 34.35 8.95 -14.37
C THR A 251 33.00 9.07 -13.66
N LEU A 252 32.77 10.17 -12.93
CA LEU A 252 31.49 10.44 -12.28
C LEU A 252 30.37 10.68 -13.31
N GLU A 253 30.68 11.38 -14.40
CA GLU A 253 29.75 11.60 -15.51
C GLU A 253 29.41 10.29 -16.23
N GLU A 254 30.41 9.46 -16.53
CA GLU A 254 30.21 8.13 -17.13
C GLU A 254 29.33 7.22 -16.25
N LEU A 255 29.59 7.17 -14.95
CA LEU A 255 28.76 6.41 -14.00
C LEU A 255 27.33 6.97 -13.91
N SER A 256 27.17 8.28 -14.02
CA SER A 256 25.85 8.92 -13.99
C SER A 256 25.04 8.57 -15.24
N LEU A 257 25.67 8.54 -16.41
CA LEU A 257 25.06 8.07 -17.66
C LEU A 257 24.69 6.58 -17.56
N LEU A 258 25.56 5.75 -17.00
CA LEU A 258 25.26 4.34 -16.75
C LEU A 258 24.07 4.16 -15.79
N ALA A 259 24.01 4.93 -14.70
CA ALA A 259 22.88 4.90 -13.76
C ALA A 259 21.56 5.28 -14.45
N LEU A 260 21.56 6.32 -15.29
CA LEU A 260 20.40 6.74 -16.08
C LEU A 260 19.96 5.65 -17.06
N TYR A 261 20.90 5.00 -17.73
CA TYR A 261 20.63 3.88 -18.63
C TYR A 261 19.97 2.71 -17.89
N LEU A 262 20.55 2.28 -16.76
CA LEU A 262 20.00 1.20 -15.94
C LEU A 262 18.63 1.57 -15.34
N CYS A 263 18.46 2.81 -14.88
CA CYS A 263 17.17 3.33 -14.43
C CYS A 263 16.10 3.21 -15.51
N ARG A 264 16.44 3.55 -16.76
CA ARG A 264 15.51 3.45 -17.89
C ARG A 264 15.11 2.00 -18.14
N GLN A 265 16.08 1.10 -18.21
CA GLN A 265 15.80 -0.34 -18.40
C GLN A 265 14.88 -0.91 -17.33
N LEU A 266 15.10 -0.56 -16.06
CA LEU A 266 14.26 -1.01 -14.95
C LEU A 266 12.86 -0.40 -15.01
N ARG A 267 12.73 0.87 -15.40
CA ARG A 267 11.42 1.52 -15.59
C ARG A 267 10.63 0.92 -16.74
N ASP A 268 11.31 0.44 -17.79
CA ASP A 268 10.67 -0.28 -18.89
C ASP A 268 10.00 -1.59 -18.39
N ASP A 269 10.49 -2.17 -17.28
CA ASP A 269 9.87 -3.31 -16.57
C ASP A 269 8.93 -2.89 -15.42
N HIS A 270 8.50 -1.62 -15.41
CA HIS A 270 7.64 -1.06 -14.36
C HIS A 270 8.26 -1.06 -12.95
N VAL A 271 9.59 -1.11 -12.83
CA VAL A 271 10.30 -0.96 -11.55
C VAL A 271 10.57 0.51 -11.26
N SER A 272 9.94 1.05 -10.22
CA SER A 272 10.14 2.45 -9.80
C SER A 272 11.57 2.68 -9.31
N CYS A 273 12.28 3.62 -9.94
CA CYS A 273 13.69 3.91 -9.69
C CYS A 273 13.93 5.38 -9.34
N LEU A 274 14.81 5.62 -8.37
CA LEU A 274 15.24 6.95 -7.92
C LEU A 274 16.75 7.15 -8.12
N LEU A 275 17.12 8.22 -8.82
CA LEU A 275 18.48 8.73 -8.88
C LEU A 275 18.43 10.18 -8.43
N LEU A 276 19.16 10.53 -7.37
CA LEU A 276 19.21 11.88 -6.82
C LEU A 276 20.42 12.63 -7.41
N PRO A 277 20.24 13.64 -8.27
CA PRO A 277 21.37 14.38 -8.83
C PRO A 277 22.25 15.06 -7.78
N SER A 278 21.64 15.47 -6.65
CA SER A 278 22.33 16.13 -5.55
C SER A 278 23.31 15.23 -4.81
N THR A 279 23.11 13.90 -4.81
CA THR A 279 23.97 12.96 -4.08
C THR A 279 25.17 12.48 -4.90
N ILE A 280 25.17 12.72 -6.22
CA ILE A 280 26.23 12.22 -7.12
C ILE A 280 27.60 12.78 -6.73
N LYS A 281 27.68 14.02 -6.25
CA LYS A 281 28.94 14.66 -5.85
C LYS A 281 29.32 14.42 -4.38
N THR A 282 28.55 13.62 -3.63
CA THR A 282 28.79 13.39 -2.21
C THR A 282 29.39 12.01 -1.95
N THR A 283 30.02 11.82 -0.79
CA THR A 283 30.59 10.51 -0.41
C THR A 283 29.49 9.45 -0.37
N LEU A 284 29.85 8.21 -0.65
CA LEU A 284 28.90 7.11 -0.71
C LEU A 284 28.09 6.95 0.60
N GLU A 285 28.76 7.14 1.74
CA GLU A 285 28.20 7.05 3.08
C GLU A 285 27.13 8.12 3.35
N SER A 286 27.29 9.31 2.76
CA SER A 286 26.31 10.41 2.90
C SER A 286 25.03 10.19 2.09
N GLN A 287 25.04 9.27 1.12
CA GLN A 287 23.89 9.00 0.27
C GLN A 287 22.91 8.02 0.93
N TRP A 288 23.38 7.13 1.81
CA TRP A 288 22.52 6.12 2.44
C TRP A 288 21.32 6.67 3.19
N PRO A 289 21.47 7.72 4.04
CA PRO A 289 20.33 8.27 4.76
C PRO A 289 19.22 8.72 3.81
N HIS A 290 19.56 9.31 2.67
CA HIS A 290 18.58 9.76 1.68
C HIS A 290 17.68 8.62 1.18
N TYR A 291 18.27 7.45 0.92
CA TYR A 291 17.53 6.30 0.38
C TYR A 291 16.85 5.48 1.48
N ASP A 292 17.52 5.33 2.63
CA ASP A 292 16.99 4.59 3.78
C ASP A 292 15.78 5.31 4.39
N GLU A 293 15.83 6.64 4.50
CA GLU A 293 14.73 7.49 4.98
C GLU A 293 13.56 7.62 3.99
N LEU A 294 13.81 7.41 2.68
CA LEU A 294 12.75 7.25 1.67
C LEU A 294 12.17 5.83 1.64
N GLY A 295 12.79 4.92 2.39
CA GLY A 295 12.40 3.52 2.48
C GLY A 295 12.63 2.72 1.20
N VAL A 296 13.62 3.12 0.39
CA VAL A 296 13.99 2.38 -0.82
C VAL A 296 14.60 1.03 -0.43
N PRO A 297 14.04 -0.12 -0.83
CA PRO A 297 14.49 -1.43 -0.37
C PRO A 297 15.93 -1.77 -0.78
N TYR A 298 16.33 -1.35 -1.99
CA TYR A 298 17.62 -1.70 -2.56
C TYR A 298 18.27 -0.49 -3.25
N THR A 299 19.59 -0.35 -3.07
CA THR A 299 20.40 0.68 -3.72
C THR A 299 21.51 0.05 -4.53
N VAL A 300 21.52 0.30 -5.84
CA VAL A 300 22.58 -0.09 -6.75
C VAL A 300 23.75 0.87 -6.56
N VAL A 301 24.94 0.34 -6.26
CA VAL A 301 26.17 1.10 -6.11
C VAL A 301 27.01 0.94 -7.36
N LEU A 302 27.33 2.07 -7.98
CA LEU A 302 28.21 2.14 -9.14
C LEU A 302 29.48 2.90 -8.76
N ASN A 303 30.64 2.31 -9.05
CA ASN A 303 31.94 2.90 -8.76
C ASN A 303 32.91 2.68 -9.92
N GLU A 304 34.14 3.18 -9.80
CA GLU A 304 35.16 3.06 -10.87
C GLU A 304 35.42 1.61 -11.31
N ASN A 305 35.26 0.63 -10.41
CA ASN A 305 35.41 -0.78 -10.78
C ASN A 305 34.28 -1.25 -11.69
N THR A 306 33.06 -0.74 -11.50
CA THR A 306 31.91 -1.06 -12.36
C THR A 306 32.18 -0.75 -13.83
N LEU A 307 32.88 0.34 -14.14
CA LEU A 307 33.25 0.67 -15.52
C LEU A 307 34.35 -0.26 -16.08
N LYS A 308 35.21 -0.80 -15.21
CA LYS A 308 36.32 -1.68 -15.61
C LYS A 308 35.88 -3.13 -15.83
N ASN A 309 35.02 -3.66 -14.95
CA ASN A 309 34.69 -5.08 -14.92
C ASN A 309 33.18 -5.38 -15.00
N GLY A 310 32.33 -4.36 -15.12
CA GLY A 310 30.88 -4.53 -15.21
C GLY A 310 30.20 -4.95 -13.90
N ILE A 311 30.89 -4.95 -12.76
CA ILE A 311 30.32 -5.38 -11.47
C ILE A 311 29.78 -4.16 -10.72
N SER A 312 28.47 -4.15 -10.46
CA SER A 312 27.83 -3.24 -9.50
C SER A 312 27.60 -3.95 -8.17
N LEU A 313 27.28 -3.18 -7.12
CA LEU A 313 26.82 -3.76 -5.86
C LEU A 313 25.33 -3.48 -5.68
N LEU A 314 24.59 -4.41 -5.10
CA LEU A 314 23.22 -4.18 -4.65
C LEU A 314 23.21 -4.16 -3.12
N ARG A 315 22.96 -2.99 -2.53
CA ARG A 315 22.86 -2.82 -1.08
C ARG A 315 21.41 -3.00 -0.64
N SER A 316 21.17 -3.83 0.37
CA SER A 316 19.86 -3.93 1.03
C SER A 316 19.70 -2.87 2.11
N ARG A 317 18.55 -2.18 2.16
CA ARG A 317 18.17 -1.27 3.25
C ARG A 317 18.13 -1.99 4.59
N ASP A 318 17.56 -3.19 4.61
CA ASP A 318 17.20 -3.89 5.85
C ASP A 318 18.42 -4.48 6.55
N THR A 319 19.33 -5.10 5.77
CA THR A 319 20.52 -5.79 6.30
C THR A 319 21.79 -4.98 6.17
N THR A 320 21.79 -3.91 5.37
CA THR A 320 22.98 -3.11 4.97
C THR A 320 24.05 -3.87 4.17
N LEU A 321 23.84 -5.16 3.91
CA LEU A 321 24.74 -6.00 3.14
C LEU A 321 24.73 -5.61 1.66
N LYS A 322 25.88 -5.83 1.01
CA LYS A 322 26.12 -5.52 -0.40
C LYS A 322 26.46 -6.81 -1.14
N GLU A 323 25.66 -7.16 -2.15
CA GLU A 323 25.94 -8.30 -3.03
C GLU A 323 26.47 -7.82 -4.39
N GLN A 324 27.34 -8.60 -5.01
CA GLN A 324 27.90 -8.26 -6.33
C GLN A 324 26.97 -8.75 -7.44
N VAL A 325 26.65 -7.86 -8.38
CA VAL A 325 25.80 -8.17 -9.52
C VAL A 325 26.44 -7.59 -10.78
N HIS A 326 26.59 -8.40 -11.83
CA HIS A 326 27.05 -7.87 -13.11
C HIS A 326 25.95 -7.00 -13.73
N VAL A 327 26.29 -5.82 -14.24
CA VAL A 327 25.31 -4.82 -14.74
C VAL A 327 24.38 -5.37 -15.81
N THR A 328 24.85 -6.31 -16.64
CA THR A 328 24.01 -6.98 -17.66
C THR A 328 22.94 -7.90 -17.08
N LYS A 329 23.14 -8.41 -15.87
CA LYS A 329 22.19 -9.29 -15.16
C LYS A 329 21.30 -8.52 -14.17
N LEU A 330 21.61 -7.25 -13.91
CA LEU A 330 20.94 -6.45 -12.88
C LEU A 330 19.42 -6.37 -13.12
N ARG A 331 19.00 -6.12 -14.37
CA ARG A 331 17.59 -6.03 -14.75
C ARG A 331 16.81 -7.29 -14.36
N THR A 332 17.23 -8.44 -14.87
CA THR A 332 16.59 -9.74 -14.59
C THR A 332 16.64 -10.09 -13.11
N TYR A 333 17.74 -9.78 -12.43
CA TYR A 333 17.89 -10.05 -11.01
C TYR A 333 16.92 -9.21 -10.16
N VAL A 334 16.80 -7.91 -10.46
CA VAL A 334 15.83 -7.02 -9.81
C VAL A 334 14.40 -7.49 -10.06
N GLU A 335 14.04 -7.85 -11.29
CA GLU A 335 12.71 -8.41 -11.55
C GLU A 335 12.40 -9.63 -10.68
N GLN A 336 13.35 -10.57 -10.52
CA GLN A 336 13.17 -11.75 -9.69
C GLN A 336 13.00 -11.38 -8.21
N LEU A 337 13.76 -10.40 -7.72
CA LEU A 337 13.65 -9.90 -6.35
C LEU A 337 12.26 -9.35 -6.01
N PHE A 338 11.56 -8.76 -6.98
CA PHE A 338 10.22 -8.19 -6.80
C PHE A 338 9.07 -9.12 -7.25
N LYS A 339 9.31 -10.08 -8.16
CA LYS A 339 8.31 -11.10 -8.55
C LYS A 339 8.01 -12.11 -7.44
N ASN A 340 9.01 -12.40 -6.59
CA ASN A 340 8.88 -13.37 -5.50
C ASN A 340 8.09 -12.85 -4.28
N TYR A 341 7.48 -11.67 -4.37
CA TYR A 341 6.66 -11.04 -3.33
C TYR A 341 5.30 -10.68 -3.86
#